data_AF-A0A645DEE7-F1
#
_entry.id   AF-A0A645DEE7-F1
#
_cell.length_a   1.000
_cell.length_b   1.000
_cell.length_c   1.000
_cell.angle_alpha   90.00
_cell.angle_beta   90.00
_cell.angle_gamma   90.00
#
_symmetry.space_group_name_H-M   'P 1'
#
loop_
_entity.id
_entity.type
_entity.pdbx_description
1 polymer ?
#
loop_
_entity_poly.entity_id
_entity_poly.type
_entity_poly.pdbx_seq_one_letter_code
_entity_poly.pdbx_strand_id
1 'polypeptide(L)' 'MKPEELSHYFPEMLKVLDKCRFAPCTHTHEPGCAVKAAVDTGEISADRYISYLGMLEEEGKYR' A
#
# COMPACT_ATOMS: atom_id res chain seq x y z
N MET A 1 -12.01 7.08 -5.78
CA MET A 1 -11.80 5.65 -5.46
C MET A 1 -11.72 5.53 -3.94
N LYS A 2 -11.79 4.37 -3.29
CA LYS A 2 -11.40 4.32 -1.87
C LYS A 2 -9.89 4.07 -1.74
N PRO A 3 -9.18 4.72 -0.80
CA PRO A 3 -7.74 4.50 -0.56
C PRO A 3 -7.35 3.02 -0.40
N GLU A 4 -8.26 2.26 0.20
CA GLU A 4 -8.19 0.82 0.43
C GLU A 4 -8.24 0.00 -0.89
N GLU A 5 -8.99 0.46 -1.89
CA GLU A 5 -9.09 -0.21 -3.20
C GLU A 5 -7.88 0.05 -4.09
N LEU A 6 -7.16 1.17 -3.90
CA LEU A 6 -5.99 1.51 -4.72
C LEU A 6 -4.92 0.41 -4.64
N SER A 7 -4.73 -0.15 -3.43
CA SER A 7 -3.77 -1.23 -3.18
C SER A 7 -4.11 -2.52 -3.94
N HIS A 8 -5.38 -2.73 -4.30
CA HIS A 8 -5.84 -3.91 -5.04
C HIS A 8 -5.40 -3.89 -6.51
N TYR A 9 -5.05 -2.72 -7.05
CA TYR A 9 -4.56 -2.59 -8.44
C TYR A 9 -3.07 -2.92 -8.59
N PHE A 10 -2.37 -3.19 -7.49
CA PHE A 10 -0.96 -3.57 -7.47
C PHE A 10 -0.86 -5.08 -7.15
N PRO A 11 -0.58 -5.95 -8.13
CA PRO A 11 -0.55 -7.40 -7.91
C PRO A 11 0.43 -7.84 -6.81
N GLU A 12 1.56 -7.14 -6.68
CA GLU A 12 2.53 -7.37 -5.62
C GLU A 12 2.03 -6.98 -4.23
N MET A 13 1.25 -5.90 -4.10
CA MET A 13 0.61 -5.54 -2.84
C MET A 13 -0.51 -6.52 -2.49
N LEU A 14 -1.35 -6.88 -3.48
CA LEU A 14 -2.48 -7.80 -3.32
C LEU A 14 -2.09 -9.13 -2.65
N LYS A 15 -0.89 -9.64 -2.91
CA LYS A 15 -0.34 -10.87 -2.31
C LYS A 15 -0.04 -10.78 -0.81
N VAL A 16 0.02 -9.58 -0.26
CA VAL A 16 0.40 -9.33 1.13
C VAL A 16 -0.63 -8.48 1.89
N LEU A 17 -1.73 -8.05 1.26
CA LEU A 17 -2.77 -7.23 1.91
C LEU A 17 -3.39 -7.94 3.12
N ASP A 18 -3.65 -9.24 2.99
CA ASP A 18 -4.19 -10.13 4.02
C ASP A 18 -3.22 -10.36 5.20
N LYS A 19 -1.94 -10.05 5.00
CA LYS A 19 -0.90 -10.17 6.03
C LYS A 19 -0.73 -8.88 6.85
N CYS A 20 -1.46 -7.82 6.55
CA CYS A 20 -1.41 -6.59 7.35
C CYS A 20 -1.98 -6.85 8.74
N ARG A 21 -1.27 -6.38 9.77
CA ARG A 21 -1.67 -6.58 11.17
C ARG A 21 -2.97 -5.87 11.54
N PHE A 22 -3.31 -4.78 10.85
CA PHE A 22 -4.47 -3.93 11.12
C PHE A 22 -5.33 -3.79 9.88
N ALA A 23 -6.65 -3.69 10.06
CA ALA A 23 -7.62 -3.36 9.01
C ALA A 23 -8.59 -2.30 9.56
N PRO A 24 -8.79 -1.14 8.89
CA PRO A 24 -8.21 -0.74 7.60
C PRO A 24 -6.72 -0.33 7.70
N CYS A 25 -5.93 -0.69 6.68
CA CYS A 25 -4.52 -0.32 6.53
C CYS A 25 -4.36 0.50 5.26
N THR A 26 -3.79 1.70 5.36
CA THR A 26 -3.46 2.58 4.24
C THR A 26 -2.04 2.35 3.73
N HIS A 27 -1.31 1.41 4.32
CA HIS A 27 0.05 1.02 3.97
C HIS A 27 1.08 2.17 4.01
N THR A 28 0.84 3.23 4.77
CA THR A 28 1.70 4.42 4.78
C THR A 28 2.46 4.57 6.10
N HIS A 29 1.76 4.53 7.23
CA HIS A 29 2.32 4.80 8.56
C HIS A 29 2.00 3.71 9.60
N GLU A 30 1.24 2.68 9.22
CA GLU A 30 0.79 1.64 10.13
C GLU A 30 1.93 0.71 10.58
N PRO A 31 2.05 0.44 11.90
CA PRO A 31 3.02 -0.52 12.40
C PRO A 31 2.60 -1.95 12.01
N GLY A 32 3.56 -2.76 11.54
CA GLY A 32 3.25 -4.13 11.09
C GLY A 32 2.46 -4.20 9.78
N CYS A 33 2.56 -3.18 8.93
CA CYS A 33 2.08 -3.22 7.56
C CYS A 33 2.92 -4.22 6.73
N ALA A 34 2.27 -5.25 6.19
CA ALA A 34 2.95 -6.26 5.38
C ALA A 34 3.44 -5.71 4.03
N VAL A 35 2.76 -4.70 3.46
CA VAL A 35 3.24 -4.01 2.25
C VAL A 35 4.56 -3.32 2.51
N LYS A 36 4.71 -2.56 3.62
CA LYS A 36 5.99 -1.93 3.97
C LYS A 36 7.08 -2.96 4.24
N ALA A 37 6.76 -4.02 4.97
CA ALA A 37 7.71 -5.11 5.19
C ALA A 37 8.18 -5.75 3.87
N ALA A 38 7.26 -5.96 2.93
CA ALA A 38 7.57 -6.49 1.60
C ALA A 38 8.39 -5.52 0.74
N VAL A 39 8.24 -4.21 0.93
CA VAL A 39 9.13 -3.20 0.32
C VAL A 39 10.54 -3.28 0.94
N ASP A 40 10.63 -3.36 2.27
CA ASP A 40 11.90 -3.45 3.00
C ASP A 40 12.68 -4.74 2.66
N THR A 41 11.98 -5.85 2.39
CA THR A 41 12.60 -7.12 1.97
C THR A 41 12.86 -7.20 0.45
N GLY A 42 12.38 -6.23 -0.33
CA GLY A 42 12.50 -6.22 -1.79
C GLY A 42 11.52 -7.12 -2.55
N GLU A 43 10.51 -7.68 -1.88
CA GLU A 43 9.39 -8.41 -2.52
C GLU A 43 8.48 -7.46 -3.32
N ILE A 44 8.34 -6.21 -2.85
CA ILE A 44 7.72 -5.11 -3.59
C ILE A 44 8.81 -4.11 -3.95
N SER A 45 8.89 -3.74 -5.24
CA SER A 45 9.82 -2.69 -5.67
C SER A 45 9.47 -1.34 -5.02
N ALA A 46 10.50 -0.63 -4.55
CA ALA A 46 10.35 0.71 -4.00
C ALA A 46 9.68 1.67 -5.01
N ASP A 47 9.98 1.56 -6.31
CA ASP A 47 9.34 2.39 -7.36
C ASP A 47 7.83 2.17 -7.41
N ARG A 48 7.38 0.92 -7.23
CA ARG A 48 5.96 0.55 -7.23
C ARG A 48 5.27 1.10 -5.99
N TYR A 49 5.92 1.02 -4.83
CA TYR A 49 5.42 1.63 -3.60
C TYR A 49 5.35 3.16 -3.68
N ILE A 50 6.37 3.82 -4.24
CA ILE A 50 6.36 5.28 -4.47
C ILE A 50 5.21 5.67 -5.42
N SER A 51 4.99 4.91 -6.50
CA SER A 51 3.88 5.14 -7.43
C SER A 51 2.52 5.02 -6.71
N TYR A 52 2.37 4.01 -5.84
CA TYR A 52 1.18 3.86 -5.00
C TYR A 52 0.98 5.07 -4.09
N LEU A 53 2.03 5.54 -3.40
CA LEU A 53 1.96 6.70 -2.52
C LEU A 53 1.54 7.98 -3.28
N GLY A 54 2.08 8.19 -4.49
CA GLY A 54 1.69 9.33 -5.34
C GLY A 54 0.21 9.30 -5.71
N MET A 55 -0.29 8.15 -6.15
CA MET A 55 -1.72 7.97 -6.46
C MET A 55 -2.62 8.14 -5.22
N LEU A 56 -2.16 7.67 -4.06
CA LEU A 56 -2.87 7.80 -2.79
C LEU A 56 -2.96 9.27 -2.33
N GLU A 57 -1.87 10.02 -2.46
CA GLU A 57 -1.83 11.45 -2.15
C GLU A 57 -2.74 12.26 -3.09
N GLU A 58 -2.76 11.93 -4.39
CA GLU A 58 -3.65 12.57 -5.36
C GLU A 58 -5.13 12.35 -5.02
N GLU A 59 -5.56 11.14 -4.66
CA GLU A 59 -6.93 10.88 -4.21
C GLU A 59 -7.30 11.66 -2.93
N GLY A 60 -6.33 11.93 -2.05
CA GLY A 60 -6.52 12.79 -0.87
C GLY A 60 -6.73 14.27 -1.21
N LYS A 61 -6.23 14.75 -2.35
CA LYS A 61 -6.37 16.16 -2.79
C LYS A 61 -7.75 16.49 -3.36
N TYR A 62 -8.51 15.48 -3.78
CA TYR A 62 -9.84 15.66 -4.41
C TYR A 62 -11.02 15.25 -3.50
N ARG A 63 -10.76 15.00 -2.20
CA ARG A 63 -11.77 14.58 -1.22
C ARG A 63 -12.29 15.73 -0.37
#